data_AF-A0A0B4FLB6-F1
#
_entry.id   AF-A0A0B4FLB6-F1
#
_cell.length_a   1.000
_cell.length_b   1.000
_cell.length_c   1.000
_cell.angle_alpha   90.00
_cell.angle_beta   90.00
_cell.angle_gamma   90.00
#
_symmetry.space_group_name_H-M   'P 1'
#
loop_
_entity.id
_entity.type
_entity.pdbx_description
1 polymer ?
#
loop_
_entity_poly.entity_id
_entity_poly.type
_entity_poly.pdbx_seq_one_letter_code
_entity_poly.pdbx_strand_id
1 'polypeptide(L)'
;MGWKEAVWSFCRDDRVHLVGIGLATFGLVRTIITVLTIIRDENKIPPKEPKAQYITQETEDSLRLDTLEKLLVHPNYSVREVATKILCDRAINDPQTLLTLLYGITRPDYEERMRCLRALALLTGQTMGLDGLAQLNNDKAYSALVRSLELSLEDAEPPDLTNSHWDEYYLRDMAERFNLMFIHELITKYPSVALIKARFVEKWLAKQKWGDDPVARRDNFKAYMHLKDNRLVDIVDKLKRSRRGLRALEQAGLIDDSRQQIRNPDMIMEIEEEIVGESPSVNRVLRPMRETSVEEQRLRRQHREAMVLNDGTRPLGREDIIERDHGSPP
;
A
#
# COMPACT_ATOMS: atom_id res chain seq x y z
N MET A 1 44.42 -95.19 -3.03
CA MET A 1 44.94 -94.01 -3.76
C MET A 1 44.11 -92.82 -3.35
N GLY A 2 44.75 -91.82 -2.76
CA GLY A 2 44.12 -90.90 -1.82
C GLY A 2 43.44 -89.70 -2.47
N TRP A 3 42.33 -89.25 -1.87
CA TRP A 3 41.58 -88.05 -2.26
C TRP A 3 42.44 -86.80 -2.53
N LYS A 4 43.61 -86.70 -1.89
CA LYS A 4 44.57 -85.62 -2.13
C LYS A 4 45.08 -85.59 -3.58
N GLU A 5 45.31 -86.74 -4.21
CA GLU A 5 45.77 -86.80 -5.61
C GLU A 5 44.64 -86.50 -6.60
N ALA A 6 43.40 -86.89 -6.29
CA ALA A 6 42.23 -86.56 -7.11
C ALA A 6 41.93 -85.06 -7.09
N VAL A 7 42.05 -84.41 -5.92
CA VAL A 7 41.95 -82.94 -5.79
C VAL A 7 43.10 -82.24 -6.53
N TRP A 8 44.31 -82.80 -6.46
CA TRP A 8 45.46 -82.22 -7.18
C TRP A 8 45.34 -82.35 -8.70
N SER A 9 44.79 -83.45 -9.21
CA SER A 9 44.48 -83.65 -10.63
C SER A 9 43.34 -82.75 -11.09
N PHE A 10 42.30 -82.55 -10.26
CA PHE A 10 41.18 -81.66 -10.57
C PHE A 10 41.60 -80.18 -10.59
N CYS A 11 42.48 -79.76 -9.68
CA CYS A 11 43.05 -78.42 -9.68
C CYS A 11 44.02 -78.14 -10.83
N ARG A 12 44.54 -79.19 -11.50
CA ARG A 12 45.45 -79.08 -12.64
C ARG A 12 44.74 -79.19 -14.00
N ASP A 13 43.41 -79.32 -13.98
CA ASP A 13 42.57 -79.31 -15.17
C ASP A 13 42.41 -77.87 -15.67
N ASP A 14 42.85 -77.61 -16.90
CA ASP A 14 42.78 -76.29 -17.55
C ASP A 14 41.35 -75.71 -17.55
N ARG A 15 40.33 -76.57 -17.50
CA ARG A 15 38.92 -76.16 -17.39
C ARG A 15 38.59 -75.50 -16.06
N VAL A 16 39.19 -75.96 -14.96
CA VAL A 16 39.00 -75.38 -13.62
C VAL A 16 39.70 -74.02 -13.54
N HIS A 17 40.87 -73.87 -14.17
CA HIS A 17 41.54 -72.58 -14.28
C HIS A 17 40.72 -71.56 -15.10
N LEU A 18 40.15 -71.98 -16.24
CA LEU A 18 39.28 -71.11 -17.05
C LEU A 18 38.03 -70.68 -16.29
N VAL A 19 37.38 -71.60 -15.58
CA VAL A 19 36.21 -71.27 -14.75
C VAL A 19 36.58 -70.35 -13.58
N GLY A 20 37.72 -70.60 -12.93
CA GLY A 20 38.23 -69.75 -11.84
C GLY A 20 38.54 -68.33 -12.30
N ILE A 21 39.20 -68.18 -13.46
CA ILE A 21 39.51 -66.88 -14.06
C ILE A 21 38.20 -66.18 -14.49
N GLY A 22 37.26 -66.90 -15.08
CA GLY A 22 35.93 -66.38 -15.45
C GLY A 22 35.13 -65.86 -14.25
N LEU A 23 35.12 -66.59 -13.14
CA LEU A 23 34.47 -66.16 -11.89
C LEU A 23 35.17 -64.94 -11.27
N ALA A 24 36.51 -64.95 -11.23
CA ALA A 24 37.29 -63.84 -10.68
C ALA A 24 37.08 -62.55 -11.48
N THR A 25 37.16 -62.64 -12.81
CA THR A 25 36.92 -61.50 -13.72
C THR A 25 35.50 -60.95 -13.63
N PHE A 26 34.49 -61.83 -13.59
CA PHE A 26 33.10 -61.41 -13.38
C PHE A 26 32.91 -60.70 -12.04
N GLY A 27 33.50 -61.23 -10.97
CA GLY A 27 33.48 -60.60 -9.65
C GLY A 27 34.09 -59.20 -9.67
N LEU A 28 35.26 -59.06 -10.31
CA LEU A 28 35.99 -57.79 -10.41
C LEU A 28 35.18 -56.74 -11.17
N VAL A 29 34.63 -57.09 -12.35
CA VAL A 29 33.78 -56.19 -13.14
C VAL A 29 32.53 -55.80 -12.35
N ARG A 30 31.87 -56.75 -11.68
CA ARG A 30 30.67 -56.46 -10.89
C ARG A 30 30.98 -55.52 -9.74
N THR A 31 32.10 -55.72 -9.03
CA THR A 31 32.52 -54.84 -7.94
C THR A 31 32.80 -53.42 -8.41
N ILE A 32 33.50 -53.25 -9.54
CA ILE A 32 33.77 -51.94 -10.14
C ILE A 32 32.46 -51.22 -10.46
N ILE A 33 31.49 -51.90 -11.08
CA ILE A 33 30.19 -51.32 -11.42
C ILE A 33 29.44 -50.87 -10.16
N THR A 34 29.41 -51.70 -9.11
CA THR A 34 28.77 -51.32 -7.84
C THR A 34 29.44 -50.14 -7.15
N VAL A 35 30.78 -50.10 -7.11
CA VAL A 35 31.50 -48.99 -6.47
C VAL A 35 31.28 -47.69 -7.25
N LEU A 36 31.34 -47.73 -8.58
CA LEU A 36 31.09 -46.55 -9.41
C LEU A 36 29.65 -46.04 -9.30
N THR A 37 28.67 -46.93 -9.16
CA THR A 37 27.27 -46.53 -8.97
C THR A 37 27.05 -45.88 -7.60
N ILE A 38 27.65 -46.42 -6.54
CA ILE A 38 27.62 -45.80 -5.20
C ILE A 38 28.25 -44.40 -5.25
N ILE A 39 29.47 -44.27 -5.82
CA ILE A 39 30.15 -42.97 -5.92
C ILE A 39 29.34 -41.98 -6.77
N ARG A 40 28.75 -42.41 -7.89
CA ARG A 40 27.90 -41.56 -8.73
C ARG A 40 26.68 -41.06 -7.96
N ASP A 41 26.04 -41.94 -7.21
CA ASP A 41 24.80 -41.62 -6.50
C ASP A 41 25.09 -40.73 -5.27
N GLU A 42 26.22 -40.94 -4.58
CA GLU A 42 26.71 -40.07 -3.50
C GLU A 42 27.16 -38.68 -3.99
N ASN A 43 27.69 -38.58 -5.21
CA ASN A 43 28.12 -37.31 -5.82
C ASN A 43 27.02 -36.65 -6.68
N LYS A 44 25.78 -37.15 -6.61
CA LYS A 44 24.67 -36.53 -7.32
C LYS A 44 24.31 -35.22 -6.63
N ILE A 45 24.85 -34.11 -7.16
CA ILE A 45 24.54 -32.76 -6.67
C ILE A 45 23.02 -32.56 -6.84
N PRO A 46 22.27 -32.35 -5.74
CA PRO A 46 20.85 -32.05 -5.86
C PRO A 46 20.69 -30.78 -6.72
N PRO A 47 19.67 -30.72 -7.60
CA PRO A 47 19.44 -29.54 -8.40
C PRO A 47 19.33 -28.35 -7.44
N LYS A 48 20.22 -27.37 -7.63
CA LYS A 48 20.29 -26.18 -6.80
C LYS A 48 18.91 -25.54 -6.85
N GLU A 49 18.21 -25.50 -5.71
CA GLU A 49 16.95 -24.77 -5.62
C GLU A 49 17.17 -23.39 -6.22
N PRO A 50 16.32 -22.94 -7.15
CA PRO A 50 16.50 -21.65 -7.76
C PRO A 50 16.51 -20.65 -6.61
N LYS A 51 17.66 -20.01 -6.38
CA LYS A 51 17.76 -18.89 -5.45
C LYS A 51 16.60 -17.98 -5.79
N ALA A 52 15.77 -17.63 -4.81
CA ALA A 52 14.68 -16.68 -4.98
C ALA A 52 15.26 -15.47 -5.73
N GLN A 53 14.99 -15.40 -7.03
CA GLN A 53 15.37 -14.24 -7.82
C GLN A 53 14.56 -13.11 -7.21
N TYR A 54 15.23 -12.00 -6.92
CA TYR A 54 14.53 -10.78 -6.55
C TYR A 54 13.54 -10.49 -7.67
N ILE A 55 12.24 -10.63 -7.35
CA ILE A 55 11.15 -10.36 -8.27
C ILE A 55 11.33 -8.90 -8.67
N THR A 56 11.69 -8.66 -9.93
CA THR A 56 11.79 -7.31 -10.47
C THR A 56 10.39 -6.81 -10.78
N GLN A 57 10.19 -5.49 -10.80
CA GLN A 57 8.88 -4.91 -11.12
C GLN A 57 8.35 -5.37 -12.50
N GLU A 58 9.25 -5.60 -13.47
CA GLU A 58 8.91 -6.22 -14.76
C GLU A 58 8.30 -7.63 -14.60
N THR A 59 8.77 -8.43 -13.64
CA THR A 59 8.18 -9.74 -13.37
C THR A 59 6.81 -9.65 -12.71
N GLU A 60 6.56 -8.66 -11.86
CA GLU A 60 5.22 -8.38 -11.29
C GLU A 60 4.22 -7.95 -12.37
N ASP A 61 4.65 -7.09 -13.29
CA ASP A 61 3.85 -6.62 -14.41
C ASP A 61 3.57 -7.72 -15.45
N SER A 62 4.50 -8.68 -15.60
CA SER A 62 4.36 -9.82 -16.52
C SER A 62 3.31 -10.85 -16.07
N LEU A 63 2.86 -10.80 -14.81
CA LEU A 63 1.83 -11.70 -14.31
C LEU A 63 0.52 -11.48 -15.05
N ARG A 64 -0.08 -12.54 -15.57
CA ARG A 64 -1.39 -12.48 -16.22
C ARG A 64 -2.48 -12.18 -15.17
N LEU A 65 -3.53 -11.46 -15.58
CA LEU A 65 -4.66 -11.15 -14.70
C LEU A 65 -5.33 -12.41 -14.14
N ASP A 66 -5.53 -13.43 -14.99
CA ASP A 66 -6.07 -14.74 -14.56
C ASP A 66 -5.21 -15.42 -13.49
N THR A 67 -3.89 -15.19 -13.50
CA THR A 67 -2.99 -15.70 -12.47
C THR A 67 -3.19 -14.93 -11.16
N LEU A 68 -3.26 -13.60 -11.23
CA LEU A 68 -3.52 -12.75 -10.06
C LEU A 68 -4.88 -13.09 -9.43
N GLU A 69 -5.93 -13.31 -10.23
CA GLU A 69 -7.24 -13.72 -9.75
C GLU A 69 -7.16 -15.02 -8.91
N LYS A 70 -6.42 -16.02 -9.39
CA LYS A 70 -6.19 -17.26 -8.63
C LYS A 70 -5.41 -17.02 -7.34
N LEU A 71 -4.41 -16.13 -7.37
CA LEU A 71 -3.60 -15.80 -6.20
C LEU A 71 -4.39 -15.01 -5.14
N LEU A 72 -5.37 -14.19 -5.55
CA LEU A 72 -6.26 -13.46 -4.63
C LEU A 72 -7.20 -14.38 -3.84
N VAL A 73 -7.53 -15.56 -4.38
CA VAL A 73 -8.37 -16.57 -3.72
C VAL A 73 -7.54 -17.61 -2.97
N HIS A 74 -6.20 -17.49 -3.00
CA HIS A 74 -5.31 -18.48 -2.39
C HIS A 74 -5.51 -18.56 -0.85
N PRO A 75 -5.50 -19.75 -0.24
CA PRO A 75 -5.75 -19.89 1.20
C PRO A 75 -4.69 -19.19 2.07
N ASN A 76 -3.45 -19.14 1.61
CA ASN A 76 -2.37 -18.45 2.32
C ASN A 76 -2.56 -16.92 2.24
N TYR A 77 -2.65 -16.28 3.41
CA TYR A 77 -2.84 -14.83 3.54
C TYR A 77 -1.71 -14.03 2.89
N SER A 78 -0.45 -14.42 3.10
CA SER A 78 0.71 -13.71 2.55
C SER A 78 0.71 -13.68 1.02
N VAL A 79 0.26 -14.78 0.39
CA VAL A 79 0.11 -14.84 -1.07
C VAL A 79 -0.99 -13.89 -1.55
N ARG A 80 -2.14 -13.88 -0.88
CA ARG A 80 -3.24 -12.96 -1.22
C ARG A 80 -2.85 -11.51 -1.03
N GLU A 81 -2.13 -11.19 0.04
CA GLU A 81 -1.68 -9.83 0.34
C GLU A 81 -0.73 -9.33 -0.75
N VAL A 82 0.28 -10.13 -1.14
CA VAL A 82 1.20 -9.78 -2.23
C VAL A 82 0.45 -9.63 -3.55
N ALA A 83 -0.46 -10.55 -3.89
CA ALA A 83 -1.27 -10.45 -5.10
C ALA A 83 -2.15 -9.19 -5.11
N THR A 84 -2.70 -8.80 -3.95
CA THR A 84 -3.48 -7.58 -3.79
C THR A 84 -2.62 -6.34 -4.04
N LYS A 85 -1.40 -6.29 -3.49
CA LYS A 85 -0.46 -5.19 -3.71
C LYS A 85 -0.09 -5.05 -5.18
N ILE A 86 0.33 -6.14 -5.83
CA ILE A 86 0.65 -6.15 -7.26
C ILE A 86 -0.53 -5.67 -8.10
N LEU A 87 -1.75 -6.15 -7.80
CA LEU A 87 -2.95 -5.69 -8.50
C LEU A 87 -3.19 -4.19 -8.30
N CYS A 88 -3.06 -3.71 -7.07
CA CYS A 88 -3.28 -2.30 -6.74
C CYS A 88 -2.24 -1.39 -7.40
N ASP A 89 -0.97 -1.76 -7.36
CA ASP A 89 0.12 -1.02 -7.99
C ASP A 89 -0.05 -0.95 -9.50
N ARG A 90 -0.51 -2.03 -10.15
CA ARG A 90 -0.83 -2.00 -11.59
C ARG A 90 -2.04 -1.12 -11.89
N ALA A 91 -3.11 -1.26 -11.12
CA ALA A 91 -4.36 -0.54 -11.35
C ALA A 91 -4.21 0.97 -11.13
N ILE A 92 -3.38 1.41 -10.16
CA ILE A 92 -3.17 2.83 -9.90
C ILE A 92 -2.29 3.51 -10.95
N ASN A 93 -1.41 2.73 -11.61
CA ASN A 93 -0.56 3.22 -12.68
C ASN A 93 -1.23 3.13 -14.07
N ASP A 94 -2.36 2.43 -14.21
CA ASP A 94 -3.16 2.42 -15.43
C ASP A 94 -4.15 3.61 -15.48
N PRO A 95 -3.96 4.57 -16.41
CA PRO A 95 -4.84 5.72 -16.53
C PRO A 95 -6.29 5.35 -16.88
N GLN A 96 -6.50 4.27 -17.63
CA GLN A 96 -7.86 3.86 -18.04
C GLN A 96 -8.67 3.32 -16.87
N THR A 97 -8.04 2.52 -16.01
CA THR A 97 -8.65 2.05 -14.76
C THR A 97 -9.02 3.22 -13.86
N LEU A 98 -8.11 4.18 -13.63
CA LEU A 98 -8.42 5.37 -12.83
C LEU A 98 -9.54 6.22 -13.45
N LEU A 99 -9.53 6.44 -14.76
CA LEU A 99 -10.62 7.16 -15.45
C LEU A 99 -11.96 6.45 -15.29
N THR A 100 -11.98 5.12 -15.38
CA THR A 100 -13.19 4.32 -15.21
C THR A 100 -13.74 4.41 -13.79
N LEU A 101 -12.86 4.32 -12.78
CA LEU A 101 -13.25 4.47 -11.38
C LEU A 101 -13.76 5.88 -11.07
N LEU A 102 -13.06 6.92 -11.54
CA LEU A 102 -13.47 8.31 -11.38
C LEU A 102 -14.78 8.60 -12.10
N TYR A 103 -15.04 7.96 -13.24
CA TYR A 103 -16.31 8.07 -13.92
C TYR A 103 -17.43 7.35 -13.15
N GLY A 104 -17.16 6.16 -12.62
CA GLY A 104 -18.11 5.38 -11.82
C GLY A 104 -18.60 6.14 -10.58
N ILE A 105 -17.74 6.87 -9.88
CA ILE A 105 -18.16 7.68 -8.71
C ILE A 105 -19.06 8.88 -9.07
N THR A 106 -19.16 9.25 -10.36
CA THR A 106 -20.06 10.32 -10.83
C THR A 106 -21.43 9.81 -11.28
N ARG A 107 -21.67 8.50 -11.20
CA ARG A 107 -22.95 7.89 -11.60
C ARG A 107 -24.03 8.08 -10.54
N PRO A 108 -25.30 8.21 -10.93
CA PRO A 108 -26.40 8.34 -9.98
C PRO A 108 -26.70 7.04 -9.22
N ASP A 109 -26.27 5.87 -9.72
CA ASP A 109 -26.42 4.61 -9.00
C ASP A 109 -25.51 4.54 -7.76
N TYR A 110 -26.12 4.41 -6.57
CA TYR A 110 -25.41 4.39 -5.29
C TYR A 110 -24.44 3.20 -5.20
N GLU A 111 -24.88 2.02 -5.61
CA GLU A 111 -24.09 0.79 -5.50
C GLU A 111 -22.87 0.81 -6.42
N GLU A 112 -23.00 1.33 -7.65
CA GLU A 112 -21.87 1.57 -8.54
C GLU A 112 -20.89 2.58 -7.94
N ARG A 113 -21.36 3.73 -7.44
CA ARG A 113 -20.49 4.72 -6.78
C ARG A 113 -19.74 4.14 -5.60
N MET A 114 -20.45 3.42 -4.72
CA MET A 114 -19.87 2.80 -3.53
C MET A 114 -18.80 1.78 -3.89
N ARG A 115 -19.06 0.94 -4.89
CA ARG A 115 -18.07 -0.02 -5.41
C ARG A 115 -16.82 0.70 -5.92
N CYS A 116 -16.98 1.77 -6.70
CA CYS A 116 -15.85 2.55 -7.20
C CYS A 116 -15.08 3.29 -6.09
N LEU A 117 -15.76 3.86 -5.10
CA LEU A 117 -15.12 4.53 -3.95
C LEU A 117 -14.33 3.55 -3.09
N ARG A 118 -14.89 2.36 -2.83
CA ARG A 118 -14.18 1.29 -2.11
C ARG A 118 -12.97 0.77 -2.88
N ALA A 119 -13.11 0.61 -4.20
CA ALA A 119 -11.99 0.23 -5.06
C ALA A 119 -10.89 1.30 -5.01
N LEU A 120 -11.23 2.59 -5.17
CA LEU A 120 -10.26 3.69 -5.02
C LEU A 120 -9.57 3.67 -3.65
N ALA A 121 -10.33 3.42 -2.57
CA ALA A 121 -9.78 3.43 -1.22
C ALA A 121 -8.81 2.26 -0.99
N LEU A 122 -9.13 1.10 -1.56
CA LEU A 122 -8.22 -0.05 -1.57
C LEU A 122 -6.94 0.28 -2.34
N LEU A 123 -7.06 0.83 -3.54
CA LEU A 123 -5.91 1.18 -4.39
C LEU A 123 -4.98 2.17 -3.69
N THR A 124 -5.50 3.27 -3.15
CA THR A 124 -4.68 4.30 -2.50
C THR A 124 -4.16 3.89 -1.13
N GLY A 125 -4.87 2.97 -0.45
CA GLY A 125 -4.48 2.47 0.88
C GLY A 125 -3.39 1.40 0.84
N GLN A 126 -3.40 0.53 -0.19
CA GLN A 126 -2.40 -0.53 -0.33
C GLN A 126 -1.07 -0.02 -0.90
N THR A 127 -1.07 1.12 -1.58
CA THR A 127 0.14 1.81 -2.06
C THR A 127 0.81 2.55 -0.90
N MET A 128 1.26 1.83 0.13
CA MET A 128 1.98 2.43 1.27
C MET A 128 3.31 3.03 0.78
N GLY A 129 3.38 4.36 0.74
CA GLY A 129 4.62 5.10 0.48
C GLY A 129 4.88 5.47 -0.98
N LEU A 130 4.01 5.08 -1.92
CA LEU A 130 4.09 5.44 -3.33
C LEU A 130 2.94 6.37 -3.72
N ASP A 131 3.19 7.20 -4.72
CA ASP A 131 2.42 8.31 -5.29
C ASP A 131 0.96 8.04 -5.72
N GLY A 132 0.28 7.03 -5.16
CA GLY A 132 -1.10 6.70 -5.48
C GLY A 132 -2.08 7.87 -5.30
N LEU A 133 -1.91 8.64 -4.22
CA LEU A 133 -2.66 9.87 -4.03
C LEU A 133 -2.25 10.98 -5.01
N ALA A 134 -1.01 10.97 -5.50
CA ALA A 134 -0.53 11.93 -6.50
C ALA A 134 -1.25 11.73 -7.84
N GLN A 135 -1.56 10.48 -8.21
CA GLN A 135 -2.34 10.19 -9.42
C GLN A 135 -3.76 10.80 -9.36
N LEU A 136 -4.30 10.97 -8.15
CA LEU A 136 -5.59 11.62 -7.91
C LEU A 136 -5.47 13.16 -7.77
N ASN A 137 -4.27 13.74 -7.75
CA ASN A 137 -4.09 15.19 -7.67
C ASN A 137 -4.25 15.88 -9.03
N ASN A 138 -5.44 15.78 -9.61
CA ASN A 138 -5.77 16.41 -10.88
C ASN A 138 -7.20 16.96 -10.89
N ASP A 139 -7.47 17.96 -11.73
CA ASP A 139 -8.76 18.64 -11.79
C ASP A 139 -9.95 17.71 -12.01
N LYS A 140 -9.76 16.62 -12.78
CA LYS A 140 -10.82 15.65 -13.07
C LYS A 140 -11.21 14.87 -11.82
N ALA A 141 -10.24 14.41 -11.04
CA ALA A 141 -10.45 13.69 -9.80
C ALA A 141 -11.18 14.54 -8.76
N TYR A 142 -10.73 15.79 -8.52
CA TYR A 142 -11.45 16.70 -7.62
C TYR A 142 -12.89 16.95 -8.09
N SER A 143 -13.09 17.17 -9.40
CA SER A 143 -14.42 17.37 -9.96
C SER A 143 -15.31 16.14 -9.80
N ALA A 144 -14.77 14.94 -9.94
CA ALA A 144 -15.47 13.68 -9.76
C ALA A 144 -15.85 13.44 -8.28
N LEU A 145 -14.93 13.69 -7.34
CA LEU A 145 -15.20 13.61 -5.90
C LEU A 145 -16.28 14.62 -5.47
N VAL A 146 -16.20 15.87 -5.92
CA VAL A 146 -17.23 16.88 -5.62
C VAL A 146 -18.57 16.52 -6.26
N ARG A 147 -18.58 15.94 -7.46
CA ARG A 147 -19.81 15.47 -8.09
C ARG A 147 -20.42 14.28 -7.34
N SER A 148 -19.58 13.37 -6.84
CA SER A 148 -20.02 12.25 -6.01
C SER A 148 -20.65 12.74 -4.70
N LEU A 149 -20.05 13.74 -4.05
CA LEU A 149 -20.64 14.43 -2.90
C LEU A 149 -21.95 15.14 -3.22
N GLU A 150 -22.05 15.80 -4.38
CA GLU A 150 -23.29 16.45 -4.79
C GLU A 150 -24.44 15.45 -4.94
N LEU A 151 -24.16 14.24 -5.44
CA LEU A 151 -25.13 13.15 -5.53
C LEU A 151 -25.48 12.59 -4.14
N SER A 152 -24.53 12.59 -3.20
CA SER A 152 -24.78 12.09 -1.84
C SER A 152 -25.78 12.92 -1.03
N LEU A 153 -26.11 14.13 -1.50
CA LEU A 153 -27.19 14.95 -0.93
C LEU A 153 -28.58 14.36 -1.18
N GLU A 154 -28.74 13.54 -2.23
CA GLU A 154 -30.01 12.93 -2.63
C GLU A 154 -30.17 11.51 -2.06
N ASP A 155 -29.08 10.85 -1.66
CA ASP A 155 -29.09 9.46 -1.20
C ASP A 155 -29.64 9.29 0.23
N ALA A 156 -29.39 10.28 1.10
CA ALA A 156 -29.74 10.24 2.51
C ALA A 156 -30.23 11.61 2.97
N GLU A 157 -31.07 11.63 4.01
CA GLU A 157 -31.49 12.89 4.62
C GLU A 157 -30.27 13.60 5.22
N PRO A 158 -30.02 14.88 4.85
CA PRO A 158 -28.88 15.59 5.38
C PRO A 158 -28.97 15.68 6.91
N PRO A 159 -27.86 15.45 7.63
CA PRO A 159 -27.84 15.56 9.08
C PRO A 159 -28.16 17.00 9.48
N ASP A 160 -28.86 17.16 10.60
CA ASP A 160 -29.12 18.47 11.18
C ASP A 160 -27.85 19.00 11.85
N LEU A 161 -27.33 20.13 11.32
CA LEU A 161 -26.09 20.76 11.81
C LEU A 161 -26.37 21.92 12.77
N THR A 162 -27.64 22.17 13.11
CA THR A 162 -28.02 23.24 14.06
C THR A 162 -27.63 22.88 15.50
N ASN A 163 -27.57 21.59 15.83
CA ASN A 163 -27.14 21.14 17.15
C ASN A 163 -25.61 21.11 17.27
N SER A 164 -25.08 22.08 18.00
CA SER A 164 -23.64 22.25 18.16
C SER A 164 -22.95 21.16 19.01
N HIS A 165 -23.68 20.51 19.92
CA HIS A 165 -23.13 19.50 20.83
C HIS A 165 -23.15 18.08 20.26
N TRP A 166 -23.75 17.90 19.08
CA TRP A 166 -23.89 16.59 18.44
C TRP A 166 -22.90 16.46 17.27
N ASP A 167 -22.00 15.48 17.34
CA ASP A 167 -21.11 15.16 16.22
C ASP A 167 -21.73 14.12 15.29
N GLU A 168 -22.38 14.62 14.24
CA GLU A 168 -23.00 13.81 13.22
C GLU A 168 -22.02 13.13 12.25
N TYR A 169 -20.74 13.53 12.24
CA TYR A 169 -19.80 13.19 11.18
C TYR A 169 -19.67 11.67 10.94
N TYR A 170 -19.74 10.87 12.01
CA TYR A 170 -19.65 9.41 11.94
C TYR A 170 -20.93 8.74 11.44
N LEU A 171 -22.06 9.44 11.48
CA LEU A 171 -23.38 8.99 11.02
C LEU A 171 -23.66 9.36 9.57
N ARG A 172 -22.81 10.19 8.95
CA ARG A 172 -22.87 10.48 7.52
C ARG A 172 -22.80 9.21 6.70
N ASP A 173 -23.37 9.28 5.50
CA ASP A 173 -23.35 8.19 4.54
C ASP A 173 -21.90 7.75 4.22
N MET A 174 -21.72 6.46 3.98
CA MET A 174 -20.39 5.91 3.73
C MET A 174 -19.75 6.50 2.47
N ALA A 175 -20.51 6.78 1.40
CA ALA A 175 -19.97 7.35 0.16
C ALA A 175 -19.50 8.78 0.41
N GLU A 176 -20.28 9.54 1.17
CA GLU A 176 -19.93 10.89 1.62
C GLU A 176 -18.64 10.89 2.44
N ARG A 177 -18.53 9.97 3.42
CA ARG A 177 -17.33 9.81 4.25
C ARG A 177 -16.09 9.44 3.44
N PHE A 178 -16.22 8.56 2.43
CA PHE A 178 -15.11 8.24 1.52
C PHE A 178 -14.67 9.45 0.72
N ASN A 179 -15.60 10.21 0.16
CA ASN A 179 -15.25 11.42 -0.59
C ASN A 179 -14.56 12.47 0.29
N LEU A 180 -15.05 12.70 1.51
CA LEU A 180 -14.42 13.61 2.47
C LEU A 180 -13.04 13.11 2.91
N MET A 181 -12.85 11.80 3.07
CA MET A 181 -11.54 11.20 3.32
C MET A 181 -10.55 11.54 2.20
N PHE A 182 -10.89 11.26 0.94
CA PHE A 182 -10.02 11.55 -0.20
C PHE A 182 -9.69 13.02 -0.33
N ILE A 183 -10.71 13.89 -0.22
CA ILE A 183 -10.51 15.33 -0.29
C ILE A 183 -9.58 15.81 0.82
N HIS A 184 -9.80 15.36 2.06
CA HIS A 184 -8.96 15.70 3.20
C HIS A 184 -7.51 15.26 2.99
N GLU A 185 -7.28 14.02 2.56
CA GLU A 185 -5.92 13.51 2.29
C GLU A 185 -5.24 14.29 1.16
N LEU A 186 -5.97 14.59 0.09
CA LEU A 186 -5.47 15.34 -1.06
C LEU A 186 -5.03 16.75 -0.68
N ILE A 187 -5.88 17.53 0.00
CA ILE A 187 -5.53 18.90 0.42
C ILE A 187 -4.53 18.93 1.58
N THR A 188 -4.27 17.79 2.21
CA THR A 188 -3.19 17.65 3.19
C THR A 188 -1.83 17.57 2.55
N LYS A 189 -1.74 16.97 1.36
CA LYS A 189 -0.49 16.89 0.61
C LYS A 189 -0.34 17.98 -0.44
N TYR A 190 -1.43 18.51 -0.99
CA TYR A 190 -1.44 19.42 -2.15
C TYR A 190 -2.24 20.71 -1.88
N PRO A 191 -1.99 21.80 -2.63
CA PRO A 191 -2.74 23.04 -2.50
C PRO A 191 -4.24 22.89 -2.77
N SER A 192 -5.08 23.59 -2.02
CA SER A 192 -6.55 23.53 -2.12
C SER A 192 -7.15 24.17 -3.39
N VAL A 193 -6.32 24.65 -4.33
CA VAL A 193 -6.76 25.37 -5.54
C VAL A 193 -7.67 24.54 -6.43
N ALA A 194 -7.35 23.25 -6.62
CA ALA A 194 -8.14 22.36 -7.48
C ALA A 194 -9.51 22.03 -6.86
N LEU A 195 -9.59 21.90 -5.52
CA LEU A 195 -10.84 21.70 -4.80
C LEU A 195 -11.77 22.93 -4.93
N ILE A 196 -11.22 24.13 -4.82
CA ILE A 196 -11.97 25.38 -5.02
C ILE A 196 -12.47 25.46 -6.47
N LYS A 197 -11.63 25.13 -7.45
CA LYS A 197 -12.01 25.10 -8.87
C LYS A 197 -13.15 24.10 -9.14
N ALA A 198 -13.16 22.97 -8.43
CA ALA A 198 -14.23 21.97 -8.50
C ALA A 198 -15.55 22.42 -7.86
N ARG A 199 -15.58 23.59 -7.20
CA ARG A 199 -16.74 24.20 -6.53
C ARG A 199 -17.29 23.37 -5.37
N PHE A 200 -16.39 22.81 -4.56
CA PHE A 200 -16.76 22.04 -3.36
C PHE A 200 -17.70 22.83 -2.42
N VAL A 201 -17.43 24.11 -2.24
CA VAL A 201 -18.22 24.96 -1.33
C VAL A 201 -19.64 25.13 -1.85
N GLU A 202 -19.79 25.51 -3.11
CA GLU A 202 -21.07 25.86 -3.73
C GLU A 202 -21.92 24.63 -4.04
N LYS A 203 -21.29 23.52 -4.46
CA LYS A 203 -22.00 22.32 -4.88
C LYS A 203 -22.44 21.41 -3.74
N TRP A 204 -21.72 21.43 -2.61
CA TRP A 204 -21.98 20.51 -1.52
C TRP A 204 -21.99 21.18 -0.13
N LEU A 205 -20.93 21.90 0.26
CA LEU A 205 -20.82 22.44 1.63
C LEU A 205 -21.97 23.39 1.96
N ALA A 206 -22.30 24.29 1.03
CA ALA A 206 -23.36 25.27 1.19
C ALA A 206 -24.76 24.64 1.17
N LYS A 207 -24.92 23.42 0.64
CA LYS A 207 -26.23 22.76 0.57
C LYS A 207 -26.57 21.96 1.83
N GLN A 208 -25.65 21.88 2.79
CA GLN A 208 -25.90 21.26 4.08
C GLN A 208 -26.90 22.08 4.92
N LYS A 209 -27.56 21.43 5.87
CA LYS A 209 -28.57 22.03 6.78
C LYS A 209 -27.89 22.81 7.91
N TRP A 210 -27.32 23.97 7.57
CA TRP A 210 -26.71 24.89 8.54
C TRP A 210 -27.73 25.73 9.33
N GLY A 211 -28.99 25.77 8.89
CA GLY A 211 -30.06 26.59 9.45
C GLY A 211 -30.87 27.28 8.36
N ASP A 212 -32.09 27.69 8.68
CA ASP A 212 -33.05 28.28 7.72
C ASP A 212 -32.75 29.76 7.46
N ASP A 213 -32.33 30.49 8.49
CA ASP A 213 -32.02 31.92 8.40
C ASP A 213 -30.53 32.16 8.06
N PRO A 214 -30.21 33.20 7.27
CA PRO A 214 -28.82 33.54 6.94
C PRO A 214 -27.94 33.82 8.16
N VAL A 215 -28.50 34.39 9.22
CA VAL A 215 -27.78 34.67 10.48
C VAL A 215 -27.53 33.37 11.24
N ALA A 216 -28.59 32.59 11.49
CA ALA A 216 -28.49 31.29 12.17
C ALA A 216 -27.51 30.35 11.46
N ARG A 217 -27.52 30.35 10.12
CA ARG A 217 -26.59 29.60 9.29
C ARG A 217 -25.14 29.95 9.54
N ARG A 218 -24.80 31.24 9.66
CA ARG A 218 -23.43 31.69 9.96
C ARG A 218 -23.03 31.36 11.39
N ASP A 219 -23.93 31.58 12.35
CA ASP A 219 -23.67 31.30 13.76
C ASP A 219 -23.46 29.79 14.00
N ASN A 220 -24.31 28.94 13.42
CA ASN A 220 -24.17 27.48 13.50
C ASN A 220 -22.92 26.99 12.78
N PHE A 221 -22.60 27.52 11.59
CA PHE A 221 -21.37 27.18 10.89
C PHE A 221 -20.15 27.55 11.72
N LYS A 222 -20.12 28.76 12.29
CA LYS A 222 -19.05 29.23 13.17
C LYS A 222 -18.93 28.34 14.43
N ALA A 223 -20.05 28.03 15.08
CA ALA A 223 -20.07 27.15 16.26
C ALA A 223 -19.56 25.75 15.91
N TYR A 224 -19.99 25.17 14.79
CA TYR A 224 -19.50 23.87 14.30
C TYR A 224 -17.97 23.89 14.12
N MET A 225 -17.43 24.92 13.47
CA MET A 225 -15.98 25.02 13.22
C MET A 225 -15.16 25.24 14.50
N HIS A 226 -15.74 25.78 15.56
CA HIS A 226 -15.03 25.98 16.83
C HIS A 226 -15.12 24.79 17.78
N LEU A 227 -16.20 24.02 17.72
CA LEU A 227 -16.49 22.97 18.71
C LEU A 227 -16.14 21.56 18.24
N LYS A 228 -15.97 21.34 16.93
CA LYS A 228 -15.71 20.02 16.37
C LYS A 228 -14.28 19.88 15.87
N ASP A 229 -13.77 18.66 15.95
CA ASP A 229 -12.45 18.27 15.44
C ASP A 229 -12.63 17.05 14.52
N ASN A 230 -13.08 17.32 13.30
CA ASN A 230 -13.30 16.29 12.28
C ASN A 230 -12.76 16.75 10.92
N ARG A 231 -12.63 15.82 9.97
CA ARG A 231 -12.02 16.10 8.66
C ARG A 231 -12.71 17.24 7.90
N LEU A 232 -13.99 17.48 8.16
CA LEU A 232 -14.70 18.59 7.53
C LEU A 232 -14.18 19.94 8.02
N VAL A 233 -13.92 20.07 9.33
CA VAL A 233 -13.31 21.27 9.93
C VAL A 233 -11.92 21.49 9.33
N ASP A 234 -11.10 20.44 9.26
CA ASP A 234 -9.76 20.51 8.65
C ASP A 234 -9.79 20.98 7.18
N ILE A 235 -10.77 20.47 6.40
CA ILE A 235 -10.97 20.90 5.02
C ILE A 235 -11.31 22.38 4.95
N VAL A 236 -12.26 22.83 5.77
CA VAL A 236 -12.70 24.23 5.79
C VAL A 236 -11.56 25.15 6.24
N ASP A 237 -10.78 24.78 7.25
CA ASP A 237 -9.67 25.61 7.71
C ASP A 237 -8.58 25.77 6.66
N LYS A 238 -8.32 24.74 5.85
CA LYS A 238 -7.43 24.86 4.68
C LYS A 238 -8.01 25.72 3.56
N LEU A 239 -9.33 25.76 3.41
CA LEU A 239 -9.99 26.68 2.48
C LEU A 239 -9.88 28.13 2.96
N LYS A 240 -10.02 28.40 4.27
CA LYS A 240 -9.88 29.75 4.85
C LYS A 240 -8.49 30.34 4.62
N ARG A 241 -7.43 29.52 4.68
CA ARG A 241 -6.04 29.95 4.39
C ARG A 241 -5.83 30.42 2.95
N SER A 242 -6.73 30.08 2.02
CA SER A 242 -6.66 30.53 0.63
C SER A 242 -7.63 31.68 0.39
N ARG A 243 -7.14 32.80 -0.16
CA ARG A 243 -8.00 33.95 -0.52
C ARG A 243 -9.17 33.56 -1.44
N ARG A 244 -8.98 32.58 -2.33
CA ARG A 244 -10.05 32.08 -3.20
C ARG A 244 -11.05 31.22 -2.44
N GLY A 245 -10.58 30.41 -1.49
CA GLY A 245 -11.44 29.58 -0.64
C GLY A 245 -12.29 30.43 0.32
N LEU A 246 -11.67 31.44 0.93
CA LEU A 246 -12.35 32.42 1.78
C LEU A 246 -13.45 33.15 0.99
N ARG A 247 -13.16 33.65 -0.22
CA ARG A 247 -14.18 34.25 -1.10
C ARG A 247 -15.32 33.30 -1.45
N ALA A 248 -15.04 32.02 -1.67
CA ALA A 248 -16.09 31.03 -1.94
C ALA A 248 -17.00 30.83 -0.72
N LEU A 249 -16.44 30.81 0.50
CA LEU A 249 -17.20 30.72 1.75
C LEU A 249 -18.07 31.98 2.00
N GLU A 250 -17.54 33.17 1.71
CA GLU A 250 -18.28 34.44 1.75
C GLU A 250 -19.44 34.45 0.76
N GLN A 251 -19.18 34.07 -0.51
CA GLN A 251 -20.20 34.02 -1.56
C GLN A 251 -21.30 32.99 -1.26
N ALA A 252 -20.95 31.90 -0.58
CA ALA A 252 -21.91 30.90 -0.10
C ALA A 252 -22.67 31.32 1.17
N GLY A 253 -22.38 32.50 1.72
CA GLY A 253 -23.03 33.04 2.92
C GLY A 253 -22.71 32.30 4.21
N LEU A 254 -21.62 31.53 4.25
CA LEU A 254 -21.21 30.75 5.42
C LEU A 254 -20.35 31.56 6.40
N ILE A 255 -19.65 32.59 5.91
CA ILE A 255 -18.80 33.49 6.69
C ILE A 255 -19.15 34.94 6.31
N ASP A 256 -18.92 35.88 7.22
CA ASP A 256 -19.06 37.31 6.97
C ASP A 256 -18.01 37.83 5.97
N ASP A 257 -18.34 38.90 5.24
CA ASP A 257 -17.42 39.53 4.27
C ASP A 257 -16.23 40.14 5.04
N SER A 258 -15.05 39.53 4.87
CA SER A 258 -13.80 39.94 5.49
C SER A 258 -13.41 41.39 5.19
N ARG A 259 -14.02 42.02 4.18
CA ARG A 259 -13.87 43.47 3.91
C ARG A 259 -14.35 44.36 5.06
N GLN A 260 -15.20 43.88 5.96
CA GLN A 260 -15.56 44.61 7.18
C GLN A 260 -14.51 44.47 8.31
N GLN A 261 -13.69 43.41 8.28
CA GLN A 261 -12.70 43.10 9.31
C GLN A 261 -11.32 43.72 9.04
N ILE A 262 -11.00 44.05 7.78
CA ILE A 262 -9.75 44.72 7.33
C ILE A 262 -9.68 46.21 7.75
N ARG A 263 -10.52 46.67 8.68
CA ARG A 263 -10.41 48.02 9.26
C ARG A 263 -9.45 48.10 10.45
N ASN A 264 -8.88 46.98 10.90
CA ASN A 264 -7.84 46.95 11.93
C ASN A 264 -6.45 46.82 11.26
N PRO A 265 -5.62 47.88 11.29
CA PRO A 265 -4.30 47.89 10.64
C PRO A 265 -3.31 46.88 11.22
N ASP A 266 -3.55 46.35 12.43
CA ASP A 266 -2.64 45.41 13.10
C ASP A 266 -2.63 44.00 12.47
N MET A 267 -3.72 43.55 11.85
CA MET A 267 -3.81 42.23 11.18
C MET A 267 -3.09 42.18 9.82
N ILE A 268 -2.88 43.33 9.18
CA ILE A 268 -2.17 43.41 7.90
C ILE A 268 -0.68 43.16 8.12
N MET A 269 -0.14 43.65 9.24
CA MET A 269 1.26 43.46 9.61
C MET A 269 1.55 42.01 10.00
N GLU A 270 0.61 41.33 10.66
CA GLU A 270 0.74 39.92 11.03
C GLU A 270 0.78 39.00 9.78
N ILE A 271 -0.02 39.31 8.74
CA ILE A 271 -0.01 38.56 7.48
C ILE A 271 1.24 38.87 6.64
N GLU A 272 1.73 40.12 6.63
CA GLU A 272 2.96 40.47 5.92
C GLU A 272 4.23 39.97 6.64
N GLU A 273 4.26 39.94 7.98
CA GLU A 273 5.35 39.34 8.76
C GLU A 273 5.37 37.82 8.63
N GLU A 274 4.23 37.12 8.57
CA GLU A 274 4.21 35.66 8.33
C GLU A 274 4.67 35.29 6.91
N ILE A 275 4.51 36.20 5.93
CA ILE A 275 5.00 36.02 4.55
C ILE A 275 6.51 36.29 4.43
N VAL A 276 7.09 37.07 5.34
CA VAL A 276 8.50 37.55 5.24
C VAL A 276 9.41 37.01 6.35
N GLY A 277 8.88 36.43 7.42
CA GLY A 277 9.66 36.15 8.61
C GLY A 277 9.16 35.00 9.48
N GLU A 278 9.01 33.79 8.93
CA GLU A 278 9.23 32.58 9.75
C GLU A 278 9.59 31.38 8.87
N SER A 279 10.88 31.10 8.78
CA SER A 279 11.39 29.75 8.61
C SER A 279 11.36 29.08 9.99
N PRO A 280 10.43 28.15 10.29
CA PRO A 280 10.56 27.37 11.49
C PRO A 280 11.68 26.36 11.27
N SER A 281 12.81 26.65 11.93
CA SER A 281 13.91 25.75 12.20
C SER A 281 13.42 24.56 13.03
N VAL A 282 12.74 23.62 12.37
CA VAL A 282 12.68 22.25 12.88
C VAL A 282 13.98 21.60 12.45
N ASN A 283 14.84 21.33 13.44
CA ASN A 283 15.93 20.36 13.35
C ASN A 283 15.40 19.01 12.84
N ARG A 284 15.19 18.89 11.53
CA ARG A 284 15.30 17.63 10.83
C ARG A 284 16.64 17.71 10.14
N VAL A 285 17.58 16.96 10.69
CA VAL A 285 18.77 16.48 10.00
C VAL A 285 18.30 16.02 8.61
N LEU A 286 18.41 16.91 7.62
CA LEU A 286 18.49 16.54 6.22
C LEU A 286 19.70 15.62 6.19
N ARG A 287 19.48 14.31 6.27
CA ARG A 287 20.53 13.37 5.88
C ARG A 287 20.81 13.75 4.43
N PRO A 288 22.00 14.25 4.09
CA PRO A 288 22.42 14.23 2.70
C PRO A 288 22.22 12.78 2.27
N MET A 289 21.53 12.58 1.16
CA MET A 289 21.46 11.30 0.47
C MET A 289 22.90 10.99 0.02
N ARG A 290 23.71 10.51 0.97
CA ARG A 290 25.04 10.01 0.73
C ARG A 290 24.79 8.71 0.01
N GLU A 291 25.19 8.65 -1.25
CA GLU A 291 25.23 7.44 -2.05
C GLU A 291 26.03 6.40 -1.26
N THR A 292 25.33 5.57 -0.48
CA THR A 292 25.96 4.50 0.29
C THR A 292 26.35 3.43 -0.72
N SER A 293 27.66 3.26 -0.90
CA SER A 293 28.26 2.16 -1.63
C SER A 293 27.60 0.83 -1.22
N VAL A 294 27.35 -0.02 -2.20
CA VAL A 294 26.74 -1.36 -2.08
C VAL A 294 27.45 -2.24 -1.04
N GLU A 295 28.74 -1.98 -0.77
CA GLU A 295 29.53 -2.68 0.25
C GLU A 295 29.17 -2.26 1.68
N GLU A 296 28.80 -0.99 1.93
CA GLU A 296 28.43 -0.50 3.26
C GLU A 296 27.04 -1.01 3.68
N GLN A 297 26.13 -1.22 2.72
CA GLN A 297 24.84 -1.89 2.93
C GLN A 297 24.99 -3.40 3.19
N ARG A 298 26.02 -4.06 2.63
CA ARG A 298 26.31 -5.48 2.93
C ARG A 298 26.79 -5.67 4.37
N LEU A 299 27.66 -4.80 4.87
CA LEU A 299 28.18 -4.87 6.25
C LEU A 299 27.07 -4.70 7.30
N ARG A 300 26.09 -3.82 7.05
CA ARG A 300 24.93 -3.65 7.96
C ARG A 300 23.95 -4.82 7.93
N ARG A 301 23.86 -5.54 6.80
CA ARG A 301 22.99 -6.72 6.67
C ARG A 301 23.57 -7.96 7.36
N GLN A 302 24.90 -8.09 7.45
CA GLN A 302 25.55 -9.17 8.22
C GLN A 302 25.31 -9.06 9.74
N HIS A 303 25.06 -7.86 10.27
CA HIS A 303 24.95 -7.63 11.71
C HIS A 303 23.52 -7.63 12.26
N ARG A 304 22.49 -7.84 11.41
CA ARG A 304 21.07 -7.83 11.82
C ARG A 304 20.27 -8.85 11.03
N GLU A 305 20.62 -10.12 11.20
CA GLU A 305 19.81 -11.22 10.69
C GLU A 305 18.72 -11.54 11.74
N ALA A 306 17.52 -11.02 11.49
CA ALA A 306 16.32 -11.48 12.15
C ALA A 306 15.69 -12.56 11.27
N MET A 307 15.36 -13.70 11.85
CA MET A 307 14.66 -14.77 11.15
C MET A 307 13.16 -14.62 11.45
N VAL A 308 12.35 -14.53 10.40
CA VAL A 308 10.90 -14.38 10.54
C VAL A 308 10.22 -15.70 10.23
N LEU A 309 9.57 -16.33 11.22
CA LEU A 309 8.75 -17.53 11.05
C LEU A 309 7.28 -17.15 11.22
N ASN A 310 6.52 -17.18 10.13
CA ASN A 310 5.07 -17.08 10.14
C ASN A 310 4.50 -18.24 9.33
N ASP A 311 3.55 -18.96 9.93
CA ASP A 311 2.86 -20.10 9.33
C ASP A 311 1.87 -19.70 8.21
N GLY A 312 1.77 -18.41 7.89
CA GLY A 312 0.96 -17.86 6.79
C GLY A 312 -0.55 -17.77 7.08
N THR A 313 -0.95 -18.08 8.32
CA THR A 313 -2.36 -18.10 8.76
C THR A 313 -2.83 -16.77 9.33
N ARG A 314 -1.91 -15.86 9.68
CA ARG A 314 -2.21 -14.53 10.23
C ARG A 314 -1.22 -13.46 9.71
N PRO A 315 -1.57 -12.16 9.79
CA PRO A 315 -0.63 -11.07 9.53
C PRO A 315 0.60 -11.16 10.44
N LEU A 316 1.76 -10.68 9.95
CA LEU A 316 3.03 -10.73 10.68
C LEU A 316 2.95 -10.00 12.02
N GLY A 317 3.11 -10.77 13.11
CA GLY A 317 3.16 -10.25 14.47
C GLY A 317 4.60 -10.09 14.97
N ARG A 318 4.77 -9.40 16.11
CA ARG A 318 6.09 -9.26 16.76
C ARG A 318 6.64 -10.61 17.23
N GLU A 319 5.75 -11.54 17.51
CA GLU A 319 6.01 -12.92 17.89
C GLU A 319 6.60 -13.77 16.76
N ASP A 320 6.47 -13.35 15.51
CA ASP A 320 6.97 -14.07 14.34
C ASP A 320 8.45 -13.70 14.05
N ILE A 321 9.04 -12.76 14.80
CA ILE A 321 10.38 -12.21 14.57
C ILE A 321 11.36 -12.76 15.63
N ILE A 322 12.35 -13.53 15.18
CA ILE A 322 13.41 -14.10 16.01
C ILE A 322 14.71 -13.33 15.73
N GLU A 323 15.16 -12.54 16.69
CA GLU A 323 16.41 -11.78 16.61
C GLU A 323 17.54 -12.52 17.35
N ARG A 324 18.77 -12.43 16.85
CA ARG A 324 19.94 -13.03 17.51
C ARG A 324 20.32 -12.20 18.74
N ASP A 325 20.20 -12.79 19.93
CA ASP A 325 20.50 -12.10 21.19
C ASP A 325 22.00 -11.77 21.31
N HIS A 326 22.34 -10.56 21.76
CA HIS A 326 23.70 -9.99 21.70
C HIS A 326 24.69 -10.55 22.75
N GLY A 327 24.53 -11.81 23.16
CA GLY A 327 25.18 -12.38 24.35
C GLY A 327 25.95 -13.68 24.16
N SER A 328 26.62 -13.93 23.03
CA SER A 328 27.51 -15.09 22.90
C SER A 328 28.85 -14.74 22.25
N PRO A 329 30.00 -15.11 22.85
CA PRO A 329 31.33 -14.78 22.33
C PRO A 329 31.67 -15.55 21.04
N PRO A 330 32.71 -15.11 20.30
CA PRO A 330 32.97 -15.48 18.90
C PRO A 330 33.34 -16.95 18.66
#